data_AF-A0A4V1V3E0-F1
#
_entry.id   AF-A0A4V1V3E0-F1
#
_cell.length_a   1.000
_cell.length_b   1.000
_cell.length_c   1.000
_cell.angle_alpha   90.00
_cell.angle_beta   90.00
_cell.angle_gamma   90.00
#
_symmetry.space_group_name_H-M   'P 1'
#
loop_
_entity.id
_entity.type
_entity.pdbx_description
1 polymer ?
#
loop_
_entity_poly.entity_id
_entity_poly.type
_entity_poly.pdbx_seq_one_letter_code
_entity_poly.pdbx_strand_id
1 'polypeptide(L)'
;RDAIFGPGALPATGGLDTCAAILNTGTIAGAGPGASASNRSRNCTDGGFTTSTSWGYRARAIWDYNSVFAGINLRPSIAWSHDVSGYSPGPGGNFEEGRKAVSLGLDAEYQNTYTASLSYTNFFDGKYTTVDDRDFVALSFGVNF
;
A
#
# COMPACT_ATOMS: atom_id res chain seq x y z
N ARG A 1 -2.86 -5.26 -18.77
CA ARG A 1 -2.89 -6.66 -18.29
C ARG A 1 -1.64 -6.91 -17.49
N ASP A 2 -1.77 -7.54 -16.34
CA ASP A 2 -0.71 -7.66 -15.33
C ASP A 2 -0.38 -9.14 -15.09
N ALA A 3 0.90 -9.48 -14.95
CA ALA A 3 1.34 -10.86 -14.78
C ALA A 3 1.00 -11.44 -13.40
N ILE A 4 0.79 -10.58 -12.39
CA ILE A 4 0.48 -10.92 -11.01
C ILE A 4 -1.03 -11.01 -10.81
N PHE A 5 -1.80 -10.07 -11.38
CA PHE A 5 -3.26 -9.99 -11.16
C PHE A 5 -4.10 -10.60 -12.29
N GLY A 6 -3.48 -10.99 -13.40
CA GLY A 6 -4.13 -11.73 -14.49
C GLY A 6 -4.78 -10.84 -15.56
N PRO A 7 -5.83 -11.31 -16.25
CA PRO A 7 -6.38 -10.63 -17.41
C PRO A 7 -7.23 -9.38 -17.12
N GLY A 8 -7.69 -9.18 -15.87
CA GLY A 8 -8.63 -8.11 -15.47
C GLY A 8 -10.07 -8.34 -15.90
N ALA A 9 -10.97 -7.39 -15.61
CA ALA A 9 -12.29 -7.44 -16.22
C ALA A 9 -12.13 -7.20 -17.73
N LEU A 10 -12.96 -7.86 -18.50
CA LEU A 10 -12.93 -7.78 -19.96
C LEU A 10 -14.17 -7.06 -20.45
N PRO A 11 -14.06 -6.25 -21.53
CA PRO A 11 -15.23 -5.67 -22.17
C PRO A 11 -16.27 -6.74 -22.47
N ALA A 12 -17.55 -6.39 -22.35
CA ALA A 12 -18.63 -7.33 -22.62
C ALA A 12 -18.60 -7.82 -24.08
N THR A 13 -18.71 -9.13 -24.27
CA THR A 13 -18.81 -9.74 -25.60
C THR A 13 -20.26 -10.08 -25.87
N GLY A 14 -20.88 -9.40 -26.84
CA GLY A 14 -22.30 -9.61 -27.17
C GLY A 14 -23.27 -9.26 -26.03
N GLY A 15 -22.90 -8.29 -25.17
CA GLY A 15 -23.70 -7.89 -24.00
C GLY A 15 -23.54 -8.80 -22.78
N LEU A 16 -22.66 -9.80 -22.84
CA LEU A 16 -22.35 -10.71 -21.73
C LEU A 16 -21.02 -10.36 -21.08
N ASP A 17 -20.90 -10.54 -19.76
CA ASP A 17 -19.63 -10.43 -19.04
C ASP A 17 -18.65 -11.49 -19.55
N THR A 18 -17.62 -11.06 -20.28
CA THR A 18 -16.67 -11.97 -20.94
C THR A 18 -15.86 -12.78 -19.92
N CYS A 19 -15.58 -12.23 -18.74
CA CYS A 19 -14.84 -12.93 -17.70
C CYS A 19 -15.71 -14.01 -17.03
N ALA A 20 -16.89 -13.63 -16.54
CA ALA A 20 -17.74 -14.52 -15.77
C ALA A 20 -18.54 -15.51 -16.63
N ALA A 21 -19.12 -15.03 -17.74
CA ALA A 21 -20.05 -15.83 -18.55
C ALA A 21 -19.36 -16.66 -19.62
N ILE A 22 -18.19 -16.24 -20.12
CA ILE A 22 -17.49 -16.92 -21.23
C ILE A 22 -16.24 -17.65 -20.72
N LEU A 23 -15.24 -16.92 -20.21
CA LEU A 23 -13.96 -17.50 -19.83
C LEU A 23 -14.08 -18.46 -18.63
N ASN A 24 -14.72 -18.03 -17.54
CA ASN A 24 -14.86 -18.89 -16.36
C ASN A 24 -15.79 -20.09 -16.61
N THR A 25 -16.82 -19.93 -17.44
CA THR A 25 -17.66 -21.05 -17.88
C THR A 25 -16.87 -22.06 -18.70
N GLY A 26 -16.05 -21.60 -19.66
CA GLY A 26 -15.19 -22.45 -20.47
C GLY A 26 -14.14 -23.21 -19.66
N THR A 27 -13.45 -22.51 -18.74
CA THR A 27 -12.46 -23.14 -17.85
C THR A 27 -13.10 -24.19 -16.94
N ILE A 28 -14.29 -23.93 -16.39
CA ILE A 28 -14.95 -24.89 -15.50
C ILE A 28 -15.57 -26.05 -16.27
N ALA A 29 -16.07 -25.83 -17.49
CA ALA A 29 -16.48 -26.92 -18.37
C ALA A 29 -15.30 -27.85 -18.70
N GLY A 30 -14.09 -27.28 -18.88
CA GLY A 30 -12.85 -28.04 -19.06
C GLY A 30 -12.31 -28.71 -17.79
N ALA A 31 -12.74 -28.29 -16.60
CA ALA A 31 -12.28 -28.83 -15.31
C ALA A 31 -12.96 -30.17 -14.92
N GLY A 32 -13.93 -30.63 -15.71
CA GLY A 32 -14.60 -31.93 -15.55
C GLY A 32 -15.95 -31.87 -14.79
N PRO A 33 -16.74 -32.96 -14.84
CA PRO A 33 -18.06 -33.00 -14.21
C PRO A 33 -17.98 -32.80 -12.68
N GLY A 34 -18.82 -31.92 -12.15
CA GLY A 34 -18.90 -31.63 -10.71
C GLY A 34 -17.90 -30.58 -10.19
N ALA A 35 -17.12 -29.94 -11.07
CA ALA A 35 -16.23 -28.86 -10.68
C ALA A 35 -17.00 -27.68 -10.05
N SER A 36 -16.45 -27.13 -8.96
CA SER A 36 -17.10 -26.06 -8.19
C SER A 36 -17.26 -24.77 -9.01
N ALA A 37 -18.47 -24.21 -8.97
CA ALA A 37 -18.82 -22.94 -9.62
C ALA A 37 -18.62 -21.71 -8.72
N SER A 38 -18.26 -21.88 -7.45
CA SER A 38 -18.34 -20.83 -6.42
C SER A 38 -17.42 -19.62 -6.65
N ASN A 39 -16.38 -19.75 -7.49
CA ASN A 39 -15.46 -18.66 -7.82
C ASN A 39 -15.65 -18.09 -9.24
N ARG A 40 -16.75 -18.43 -9.95
CA ARG A 40 -17.01 -17.99 -11.34
C ARG A 40 -17.05 -16.49 -11.57
N SER A 41 -17.35 -15.69 -10.55
CA SER A 41 -17.47 -14.23 -10.67
C SER A 41 -16.54 -13.47 -9.74
N ARG A 42 -15.75 -14.17 -8.90
CA ARG A 42 -15.09 -13.56 -7.75
C ARG A 42 -13.97 -12.57 -8.10
N ASN A 43 -13.30 -12.77 -9.23
CA ASN A 43 -12.17 -11.96 -9.67
C ASN A 43 -12.37 -11.33 -11.06
N CYS A 44 -13.62 -11.14 -11.49
CA CYS A 44 -13.94 -10.40 -12.71
C CYS A 44 -13.99 -8.89 -12.43
N THR A 45 -12.87 -8.33 -11.97
CA THR A 45 -12.77 -6.92 -11.56
C THR A 45 -11.56 -6.26 -12.21
N ASP A 46 -11.66 -4.95 -12.45
CA ASP A 46 -10.53 -4.11 -12.89
C ASP A 46 -9.64 -3.61 -11.74
N GLY A 47 -9.95 -4.01 -10.49
CA GLY A 47 -9.13 -3.69 -9.33
C GLY A 47 -7.74 -4.33 -9.41
N GLY A 48 -6.72 -3.56 -9.01
CA GLY A 48 -5.31 -3.97 -9.07
C GLY A 48 -4.62 -3.68 -10.42
N PHE A 49 -5.36 -3.22 -11.44
CA PHE A 49 -4.80 -2.86 -12.74
C PHE A 49 -4.60 -1.37 -12.89
N THR A 50 -3.63 -0.97 -13.70
CA THR A 50 -3.33 0.44 -13.92
C THR A 50 -4.55 1.21 -14.41
N THR A 51 -4.82 2.35 -13.78
CA THR A 51 -5.94 3.24 -14.12
C THR A 51 -5.46 4.46 -14.89
N SER A 52 -6.36 5.11 -15.62
CA SER A 52 -6.04 6.35 -16.37
C SER A 52 -5.66 7.50 -15.44
N THR A 53 -6.27 7.55 -14.26
CA THR A 53 -5.99 8.50 -13.18
C THR A 53 -5.75 7.75 -11.88
N SER A 54 -4.77 8.21 -11.10
CA SER A 54 -4.51 7.72 -9.76
C SER A 54 -4.06 8.86 -8.86
N TRP A 55 -4.54 8.92 -7.62
CA TRP A 55 -4.21 10.00 -6.70
C TRP A 55 -4.29 9.58 -5.23
N GLY A 56 -3.64 10.36 -4.39
CA GLY A 56 -3.60 10.19 -2.93
C GLY A 56 -3.00 11.42 -2.27
N TYR A 57 -2.92 11.39 -0.95
CA TYR A 57 -2.34 12.47 -0.16
C TYR A 57 -1.35 11.94 0.88
N ARG A 58 -0.37 12.78 1.20
CA ARG A 58 0.67 12.51 2.20
C ARG A 58 0.82 13.75 3.05
N ALA A 59 0.90 13.58 4.36
CA ALA A 59 1.08 14.66 5.31
C ALA A 59 2.16 14.27 6.33
N ARG A 60 2.95 15.25 6.77
CA ARG A 60 3.94 15.07 7.83
C ARG A 60 3.94 16.28 8.74
N ALA A 61 3.94 16.04 10.04
CA ALA A 61 4.11 17.04 11.07
C ALA A 61 5.29 16.66 11.97
N ILE A 62 6.08 17.66 12.35
CA ILE A 62 7.23 17.54 13.24
C ILE A 62 7.14 18.70 14.20
N TRP A 63 7.36 18.43 15.48
CA TRP A 63 7.42 19.46 16.50
C TRP A 63 8.85 19.54 17.04
N ASP A 64 9.38 20.75 17.15
CA ASP A 64 10.71 20.99 17.71
C ASP A 64 10.59 21.42 19.17
N TYR A 65 11.03 20.55 20.09
CA TYR A 65 11.14 20.86 21.51
C TYR A 65 12.61 21.00 21.89
N ASN A 66 13.03 22.24 22.12
CA ASN A 66 14.41 22.53 22.48
C ASN A 66 14.62 22.41 24.00
N SER A 67 15.75 21.83 24.40
CA SER A 67 16.19 21.76 25.81
C SER A 67 15.14 21.18 26.77
N VAL A 68 14.51 20.05 26.41
CA VAL A 68 13.43 19.43 27.21
C VAL A 68 13.94 18.93 28.56
N PHE A 69 15.09 18.25 28.56
CA PHE A 69 15.79 17.82 29.77
C PHE A 69 17.29 17.79 29.53
N ALA A 70 18.06 18.33 30.48
CA ALA A 70 19.53 18.32 30.45
C ALA A 70 20.18 18.82 29.14
N GLY A 71 19.50 19.66 28.34
CA GLY A 71 20.01 20.14 27.04
C GLY A 71 19.77 19.21 25.85
N ILE A 72 18.87 18.23 25.99
CA ILE A 72 18.42 17.36 24.89
C ILE A 72 17.30 18.06 24.11
N ASN A 73 17.44 18.11 22.80
CA ASN A 73 16.39 18.50 21.86
C ASN A 73 15.60 17.26 21.45
N LEU A 74 14.27 17.34 21.45
CA LEU A 74 13.38 16.27 21.03
C LEU A 74 12.54 16.72 19.83
N ARG A 75 12.42 15.83 18.85
CA ARG A 75 11.61 16.04 17.64
C ARG A 75 10.65 14.87 17.44
N PRO A 76 9.50 14.85 18.15
CA PRO A 76 8.43 13.92 17.80
C PRO A 76 7.88 14.25 16.41
N SER A 77 7.52 13.22 15.66
CA SER A 77 6.98 13.36 14.31
C SER A 77 5.89 12.35 14.03
N ILE A 78 4.97 12.75 13.15
CA ILE A 78 3.95 11.88 12.56
C ILE A 78 3.96 12.06 11.05
N ALA A 79 3.89 10.95 10.33
CA ALA A 79 3.65 10.93 8.88
C ALA A 79 2.42 10.07 8.59
N TRP A 80 1.61 10.52 7.64
CA TRP A 80 0.41 9.84 7.17
C TRP A 80 0.41 9.80 5.65
N SER A 81 0.00 8.66 5.09
CA SER A 81 -0.26 8.53 3.66
C SER A 81 -1.52 7.74 3.40
N HIS A 82 -2.27 8.14 2.38
CA HIS A 82 -3.40 7.40 1.87
C HIS A 82 -3.50 7.57 0.35
N ASP A 83 -3.44 6.44 -0.35
CA ASP A 83 -3.63 6.34 -1.78
C ASP A 83 -5.13 6.13 -2.04
N VAL A 84 -5.83 7.19 -2.45
CA VAL A 84 -7.30 7.24 -2.39
C VAL A 84 -7.95 6.46 -3.53
N SER A 85 -7.44 6.62 -4.76
CA SER A 85 -7.99 5.90 -5.90
C SER A 85 -6.99 5.71 -7.03
N GLY A 86 -7.15 4.61 -7.75
CA GLY A 86 -6.38 4.24 -8.92
C GLY A 86 -5.06 3.52 -8.62
N TYR A 87 -4.50 2.91 -9.66
CA TYR A 87 -3.25 2.17 -9.60
C TYR A 87 -2.29 2.76 -10.64
N SER A 88 -1.14 3.22 -10.18
CA SER A 88 -0.09 3.73 -11.05
C SER A 88 0.57 2.60 -11.86
N PRO A 89 1.10 2.87 -13.08
CA PRO A 89 1.80 1.85 -13.86
C PRO A 89 3.02 1.30 -13.12
N GLY A 90 3.19 -0.02 -13.10
CA GLY A 90 4.35 -0.69 -12.49
C GLY A 90 5.52 -0.91 -13.47
N PRO A 91 6.70 -1.31 -12.96
CA PRO A 91 7.09 -1.40 -11.55
C PRO A 91 7.53 -0.03 -11.00
N GLY A 92 7.04 0.37 -9.83
CA GLY A 92 7.36 1.67 -9.21
C GLY A 92 6.25 2.72 -9.24
N GLY A 93 5.00 2.30 -9.40
CA GLY A 93 3.84 3.18 -9.36
C GLY A 93 3.71 3.92 -8.01
N ASN A 94 3.37 5.22 -8.07
CA ASN A 94 3.28 6.08 -6.89
C ASN A 94 2.04 5.85 -6.02
N PHE A 95 0.95 5.33 -6.59
CA PHE A 95 -0.33 5.14 -5.91
C PHE A 95 -0.85 3.72 -6.12
N GLU A 96 -1.37 3.15 -5.04
CA GLU A 96 -2.07 1.88 -5.03
C GLU A 96 -3.35 2.04 -4.20
N GLU A 97 -4.49 2.01 -4.88
CA GLU A 97 -5.78 2.32 -4.26
C GLU A 97 -6.04 1.59 -2.94
N GLY A 98 -6.46 2.37 -1.95
CA GLY A 98 -6.79 1.94 -0.60
C GLY A 98 -5.59 1.80 0.33
N ARG A 99 -4.36 1.80 -0.17
CA ARG A 99 -3.15 1.66 0.66
C ARG A 99 -3.02 2.83 1.62
N LYS A 100 -2.89 2.55 2.92
CA LYS A 100 -2.65 3.55 3.97
C LYS A 100 -1.40 3.20 4.77
N ALA A 101 -0.77 4.25 5.29
CA ALA A 101 0.31 4.09 6.24
C ALA A 101 0.33 5.24 7.24
N VAL A 102 0.71 4.92 8.47
CA VAL A 102 1.03 5.89 9.51
C VAL A 102 2.41 5.58 10.06
N SER A 103 3.22 6.61 10.26
CA SER A 103 4.53 6.51 10.89
C SER A 103 4.63 7.47 12.05
N LEU A 104 5.09 6.98 13.19
CA LEU A 104 5.37 7.76 14.39
C LEU A 104 6.87 7.73 14.62
N GLY A 105 7.47 8.88 14.89
CA GLY A 105 8.90 9.01 15.11
C GLY A 105 9.21 9.88 16.32
N LEU A 106 10.36 9.63 16.94
CA LEU A 106 10.96 10.47 17.96
C LEU A 106 12.46 10.54 17.70
N ASP A 107 12.95 11.73 17.38
CA ASP A 107 14.38 12.00 17.33
C ASP A 107 14.82 12.72 18.61
N ALA A 108 15.98 12.35 19.13
CA ALA A 108 16.64 12.99 20.23
C ALA A 108 18.05 13.43 19.82
N GLU A 109 18.45 14.62 20.24
CA GLU A 109 19.77 15.18 19.96
C GLU A 109 20.33 15.82 21.22
N TYR A 110 21.54 15.42 21.59
CA TYR A 110 22.27 15.98 22.73
C TYR A 110 23.49 16.77 22.23
N GLN A 111 23.46 18.08 22.48
CA GLN A 111 24.54 19.03 22.19
C GLN A 111 25.10 18.98 20.74
N ASN A 112 24.29 18.60 19.74
CA ASN A 112 24.74 18.35 18.36
C ASN A 112 25.82 17.25 18.21
N THR A 113 26.12 16.50 19.28
CA THR A 113 27.16 15.47 19.29
C THR A 113 26.56 14.09 19.20
N TYR A 114 25.48 13.82 19.94
CA TYR A 114 24.85 12.51 19.99
C TYR A 114 23.42 12.60 19.46
N THR A 115 23.07 11.72 18.53
CA THR A 115 21.71 11.60 18.01
C THR A 115 21.17 10.20 18.26
N ALA A 116 19.87 10.11 18.51
CA ALA A 116 19.12 8.87 18.55
C ALA A 116 17.80 9.08 17.81
N SER A 117 17.38 8.09 17.04
CA SER A 117 16.09 8.13 16.33
C SER A 117 15.37 6.81 16.53
N LEU A 118 14.10 6.89 16.91
CA LEU A 118 13.18 5.75 16.97
C LEU A 118 11.96 6.06 16.10
N SER A 119 11.57 5.12 15.24
CA SER A 119 10.33 5.22 14.50
C SER A 119 9.62 3.89 14.37
N TYR A 120 8.30 3.94 14.24
CA TYR A 120 7.44 2.82 13.98
C TYR A 120 6.50 3.17 12.82
N THR A 121 6.42 2.30 11.83
CA THR A 121 5.53 2.46 10.69
C THR A 121 4.56 1.29 10.64
N ASN A 122 3.27 1.62 10.55
CA ASN A 122 2.20 0.67 10.34
C ASN A 122 1.55 0.92 8.99
N PHE A 123 1.52 -0.12 8.16
CA PHE A 123 0.73 -0.16 6.93
C PHE A 123 -0.60 -0.85 7.26
N PHE A 124 -1.67 -0.39 6.61
CA PHE A 124 -2.98 -0.98 6.77
C PHE A 124 -3.86 -0.65 5.55
N ASP A 125 -4.87 -1.48 5.30
CA ASP A 125 -5.80 -1.36 4.19
C ASP A 125 -5.13 -1.47 2.79
N GLY A 126 -5.93 -1.47 1.73
CA GLY A 126 -5.46 -1.64 0.36
C GLY A 126 -5.62 -3.08 -0.11
N LYS A 127 -6.74 -3.36 -0.79
CA LYS A 127 -7.13 -4.73 -1.19
C LYS A 127 -6.08 -5.46 -2.03
N TYR A 128 -5.33 -4.74 -2.86
CA TYR A 128 -4.33 -5.31 -3.76
C TYR A 128 -2.89 -4.99 -3.35
N THR A 129 -2.71 -4.34 -2.18
CA THR A 129 -1.39 -4.01 -1.69
C THR A 129 -0.67 -5.22 -1.12
N THR A 130 0.65 -5.24 -1.31
CA THR A 130 1.55 -6.28 -0.78
C THR A 130 2.29 -5.85 0.48
N VAL A 131 1.99 -4.64 0.97
CA VAL A 131 2.66 -4.04 2.13
C VAL A 131 1.78 -3.92 3.37
N ASP A 132 0.50 -4.32 3.31
CA ASP A 132 -0.48 -4.21 4.40
C ASP A 132 0.01 -4.82 5.73
N ASP A 133 0.83 -5.88 5.65
CA ASP A 133 1.38 -6.64 6.79
C ASP A 133 2.88 -6.41 7.00
N ARG A 134 3.44 -5.33 6.44
CA ARG A 134 4.89 -5.02 6.46
C ARG A 134 5.23 -3.92 7.47
N ASP A 135 4.64 -3.96 8.66
CA ASP A 135 4.98 -3.02 9.73
C ASP A 135 6.40 -3.24 10.26
N PHE A 136 7.05 -2.16 10.72
CA PHE A 136 8.43 -2.24 11.22
C PHE A 136 8.77 -1.14 12.21
N VAL A 137 9.76 -1.42 13.05
CA VAL A 137 10.43 -0.45 13.93
C VAL A 137 11.83 -0.19 13.39
N ALA A 138 12.24 1.07 13.36
CA ALA A 138 13.61 1.47 13.05
C ALA A 138 14.22 2.25 14.22
N LEU A 139 15.44 1.88 14.58
CA LEU A 139 16.22 2.51 15.65
C LEU A 139 17.62 2.85 15.12
N SER A 140 18.09 4.05 15.37
CA SER A 140 19.43 4.48 15.00
C SER A 140 20.08 5.36 16.07
N PHE A 141 21.42 5.36 16.07
CA PHE A 141 22.25 6.19 16.93
C PHE A 141 23.38 6.81 16.09
N GLY A 142 23.74 8.05 16.37
CA GLY A 142 24.81 8.77 15.67
C GLY A 142 25.70 9.54 16.64
N VAL A 143 26.98 9.68 16.27
CA VAL A 143 27.97 10.50 16.98
C VAL A 143 28.70 11.37 15.96
N ASN A 144 28.82 12.65 16.25
CA ASN A 144 29.54 13.64 15.43
C ASN A 144 30.81 14.10 16.17
N PHE A 145 31.95 14.17 15.47
CA PHE A 145 33.27 14.50 16.03
C PHE A 145 33.98 15.61 15.25
#